data_AF-A0A0J6VV74-F1
#
_entry.id   AF-A0A0J6VV74-F1
#
_cell.length_a   1.000
_cell.length_b   1.000
_cell.length_c   1.000
_cell.angle_alpha   90.00
_cell.angle_beta   90.00
_cell.angle_gamma   90.00
#
_symmetry.space_group_name_H-M   'P 1'
#
loop_
_entity.id
_entity.type
_entity.pdbx_description
1 polymer ?
#
loop_
_entity_poly.entity_id
_entity_poly.type
_entity_poly.pdbx_seq_one_letter_code
_entity_poly.pdbx_strand_id
1 'polypeptide(L)'
;MSLGSAAVRGAASLVLAVLAACGDEPARDEAHHEAPAAIVARRDEGARSDWLTPDDRTDPARWLAARTTGRTLPPGDAAGASLQAALQEALQEALARARSHFIEDPRMIANRTAQVAGMMPNAPAPDTLIAGLTAVAASTGRRQLYGSLCQQYVTLRAGGADHDAALDRLRESYAAQSPNAPTAR
;
A
#
# COMPACT_ATOMS: atom_id res chain seq x y z
N MET A 1 67.03 17.18 -22.23
CA MET A 1 67.06 16.38 -23.48
C MET A 1 65.77 15.55 -23.46
N SER A 2 64.65 16.03 -24.02
CA SER A 2 64.23 15.91 -25.44
C SER A 2 64.48 14.50 -25.98
N LEU A 3 63.58 13.74 -26.60
CA LEU A 3 62.21 13.80 -27.13
C LEU A 3 61.78 12.30 -27.22
N GLY A 4 60.53 11.86 -27.40
CA GLY A 4 59.34 12.52 -27.85
C GLY A 4 58.18 11.52 -27.96
N SER A 5 57.01 12.10 -28.18
CA SER A 5 55.68 11.49 -28.34
C SER A 5 55.56 10.50 -29.50
N ALA A 6 54.62 9.56 -29.34
CA ALA A 6 53.69 9.17 -30.40
C ALA A 6 52.31 8.87 -29.79
N ALA A 7 51.36 9.75 -30.09
CA ALA A 7 49.91 9.50 -30.03
C ALA A 7 49.50 8.69 -31.28
N VAL A 8 48.30 8.17 -31.55
CA VAL A 8 46.90 8.51 -31.27
C VAL A 8 46.08 7.24 -31.62
N ARG A 9 44.79 7.24 -31.25
CA ARG A 9 43.62 6.52 -31.85
C ARG A 9 43.25 5.27 -31.06
N GLY A 10 42.13 5.19 -30.36
CA GLY A 10 40.84 5.86 -30.53
C GLY A 10 39.80 4.78 -30.83
N ALA A 11 38.78 4.65 -29.98
CA ALA A 11 37.45 4.14 -30.32
C ALA A 11 36.57 4.24 -29.07
N ALA A 12 35.86 5.36 -28.95
CA ALA A 12 34.66 5.43 -28.14
C ALA A 12 33.58 4.58 -28.84
N SER A 13 33.26 3.43 -28.28
CA SER A 13 32.11 2.63 -28.74
C SER A 13 30.86 3.08 -27.99
N LEU A 14 30.32 4.21 -28.43
CA LEU A 14 28.95 4.62 -28.20
C LEU A 14 28.04 3.72 -29.05
N VAL A 15 27.52 2.64 -28.48
CA VAL A 15 26.48 1.84 -29.15
C VAL A 15 25.12 2.46 -28.81
N LEU A 16 24.69 3.38 -29.67
CA LEU A 16 23.30 3.78 -29.83
C LEU A 16 22.53 2.59 -30.42
N ALA A 17 21.79 1.85 -29.58
CA ALA A 17 20.82 0.88 -30.05
C ALA A 17 19.49 1.61 -30.33
N VAL A 18 19.27 1.79 -31.63
CA VAL A 18 18.12 2.29 -32.37
C VAL A 18 16.76 2.02 -31.69
N LEU A 19 15.99 3.09 -31.52
CA LEU A 19 14.54 3.08 -31.33
C LEU A 19 13.91 2.39 -32.56
N ALA A 20 13.58 1.11 -32.43
CA ALA A 20 12.75 0.42 -33.41
C ALA A 20 11.35 1.05 -33.37
N ALA A 21 11.06 1.80 -34.43
CA ALA A 21 9.80 2.44 -34.70
C ALA A 21 8.65 1.41 -34.63
N CYS A 22 7.67 1.70 -33.77
CA CYS A 22 6.30 1.22 -33.94
C CYS A 22 5.75 1.86 -35.22
N GLY A 23 5.43 1.05 -36.22
CA GLY A 23 4.77 1.52 -37.43
C GLY A 23 4.21 0.39 -38.29
N ASP A 24 2.90 0.52 -38.59
CA ASP A 24 2.08 -0.11 -39.64
C ASP A 24 1.53 -1.53 -39.39
N GLU A 25 0.30 -1.69 -38.83
CA GLU A 25 -1.07 -1.65 -39.44
C GLU A 25 -1.52 -3.06 -39.91
N PRO A 26 -2.83 -3.46 -39.83
CA PRO A 26 -3.96 -2.65 -40.26
C PRO A 26 -5.21 -2.62 -39.35
N ALA A 27 -5.90 -1.49 -39.47
CA ALA A 27 -7.32 -1.29 -39.22
C ALA A 27 -8.18 -2.54 -39.53
N ARG A 28 -8.98 -2.96 -38.55
CA ARG A 28 -10.10 -3.88 -38.73
C ARG A 28 -11.39 -3.21 -38.27
N ASP A 29 -12.21 -2.95 -39.28
CA ASP A 29 -13.67 -2.89 -39.30
C ASP A 29 -14.39 -2.23 -38.13
N GLU A 30 -14.90 -1.04 -38.45
CA GLU A 30 -16.15 -0.52 -37.91
C GLU A 30 -17.26 -1.56 -38.09
N ALA A 31 -17.58 -2.27 -37.02
CA ALA A 31 -18.78 -3.09 -36.95
C ALA A 31 -19.65 -2.67 -35.76
N HIS A 32 -20.74 -2.00 -36.11
CA HIS A 32 -22.03 -1.99 -35.41
C HIS A 32 -22.09 -1.31 -34.02
N HIS A 33 -22.61 -0.08 -34.06
CA HIS A 33 -23.15 0.65 -32.91
C HIS A 33 -24.41 -0.07 -32.39
N GLU A 34 -24.22 -1.11 -31.57
CA GLU A 34 -25.30 -1.63 -30.72
C GLU A 34 -25.24 -0.86 -29.40
N ALA A 35 -26.33 -0.15 -29.08
CA ALA A 35 -26.43 0.62 -27.84
C ALA A 35 -26.12 -0.32 -26.65
N PRO A 36 -25.21 0.04 -25.72
CA PRO A 36 -24.90 -0.84 -24.62
C PRO A 36 -26.17 -1.04 -23.80
N ALA A 37 -26.72 -2.24 -23.86
CA ALA A 37 -27.74 -2.69 -22.93
C ALA A 37 -27.25 -2.31 -21.53
N ALA A 38 -28.05 -1.54 -20.79
CA ALA A 38 -27.70 -1.08 -19.47
C ALA A 38 -27.32 -2.30 -18.62
N ILE A 39 -26.01 -2.50 -18.41
CA ILE A 39 -25.49 -3.55 -17.55
C ILE A 39 -25.84 -3.13 -16.13
N VAL A 40 -27.02 -3.53 -15.67
CA VAL A 40 -27.36 -3.47 -14.25
C VAL A 40 -26.59 -4.61 -13.61
N ALA A 41 -25.38 -4.32 -13.14
CA ALA A 41 -24.65 -5.24 -12.28
C ALA A 41 -25.55 -5.55 -11.07
N ARG A 42 -26.05 -6.78 -11.01
CA ARG A 42 -26.75 -7.30 -9.83
C ARG A 42 -25.72 -7.24 -8.70
N ARG A 43 -25.88 -6.29 -7.77
CA ARG A 43 -25.06 -6.23 -6.55
C ARG A 43 -25.33 -7.53 -5.82
N ASP A 44 -24.39 -8.44 -5.88
CA ASP A 44 -24.40 -9.63 -5.06
C ASP A 44 -24.30 -9.15 -3.61
N GLU A 45 -25.42 -9.16 -2.90
CA GLU A 45 -25.52 -8.65 -1.52
C GLU A 45 -24.60 -9.43 -0.56
N GLY A 46 -24.04 -10.56 -1.01
CA GLY A 46 -23.05 -11.36 -0.29
C GLY A 46 -21.58 -11.05 -0.63
N ALA A 47 -21.27 -10.56 -1.83
CA ALA A 47 -19.89 -10.29 -2.25
C ALA A 47 -19.48 -8.86 -1.89
N ARG A 48 -18.95 -8.66 -0.68
CA ARG A 48 -18.32 -7.38 -0.32
C ARG A 48 -17.16 -7.11 -1.27
N SER A 49 -17.16 -5.94 -1.91
CA SER A 49 -16.06 -5.50 -2.78
C SER A 49 -14.72 -5.67 -2.08
N ASP A 50 -13.72 -6.16 -2.83
CA ASP A 50 -12.35 -6.34 -2.34
C ASP A 50 -11.64 -5.02 -2.00
N TRP A 51 -12.26 -3.89 -2.32
CA TRP A 51 -11.69 -2.57 -2.18
C TRP A 51 -12.79 -1.53 -1.94
N LEU A 52 -12.55 -0.59 -1.02
CA LEU A 52 -13.43 0.58 -0.83
C LEU A 52 -13.14 1.64 -1.89
N THR A 53 -14.10 1.88 -2.78
CA THR A 53 -14.04 2.94 -3.80
C THR A 53 -14.34 4.31 -3.17
N PRO A 54 -14.00 5.43 -3.85
CA PRO A 54 -14.27 6.78 -3.32
C PRO A 54 -15.74 7.04 -2.97
N ASP A 55 -16.68 6.46 -3.72
CA ASP A 55 -18.12 6.66 -3.52
C ASP A 55 -18.75 5.62 -2.56
N ASP A 56 -17.97 4.65 -2.07
CA ASP A 56 -18.46 3.67 -1.11
C ASP A 56 -18.64 4.31 0.27
N ARG A 57 -19.87 4.29 0.77
CA ARG A 57 -20.25 4.84 2.09
C ARG A 57 -20.07 3.87 3.25
N THR A 58 -19.53 2.68 3.00
CA THR A 58 -19.23 1.71 4.05
C THR A 58 -18.18 2.26 5.01
N ASP A 59 -18.44 2.18 6.32
CA ASP A 59 -17.46 2.54 7.34
C ASP A 59 -16.15 1.73 7.16
N PRO A 60 -14.97 2.38 7.04
CA PRO A 60 -13.72 1.68 6.77
C PRO A 60 -13.32 0.66 7.85
N ALA A 61 -13.61 0.93 9.13
CA ALA A 61 -13.31 0.01 10.21
C ALA A 61 -14.21 -1.23 10.15
N ARG A 62 -15.51 -1.03 9.91
CA ARG A 62 -16.47 -2.12 9.68
C ARG A 62 -16.08 -2.98 8.49
N TRP A 63 -15.72 -2.35 7.38
CA TRP A 63 -15.28 -3.07 6.18
C TRP A 63 -14.05 -3.92 6.45
N LEU A 64 -13.03 -3.35 7.09
CA LEU A 64 -11.78 -4.04 7.40
C LEU A 64 -11.99 -5.17 8.41
N ALA A 65 -12.77 -4.96 9.48
CA ALA A 65 -13.11 -5.99 10.46
C ALA A 65 -13.83 -7.20 9.81
N ALA A 66 -14.80 -6.91 8.93
CA ALA A 66 -15.53 -7.93 8.20
C ALA A 66 -14.61 -8.72 7.24
N ARG A 67 -13.64 -8.04 6.61
CA ARG A 67 -12.66 -8.69 5.73
C ARG A 67 -11.70 -9.58 6.52
N THR A 68 -11.18 -9.10 7.65
CA THR A 68 -10.22 -9.83 8.50
C THR A 68 -10.82 -11.08 9.11
N THR A 69 -12.09 -11.04 9.49
CA THR A 69 -12.76 -12.21 10.08
C THR A 69 -13.18 -13.24 9.05
N GLY A 70 -13.12 -12.92 7.75
CA GLY A 70 -13.43 -13.84 6.63
C GLY A 70 -14.84 -14.43 6.68
N ARG A 71 -15.73 -13.88 7.51
CA ARG A 71 -16.97 -14.52 7.92
C ARG A 71 -18.19 -13.77 7.39
N THR A 72 -18.92 -14.42 6.48
CA THR A 72 -20.37 -14.44 6.62
C THR A 72 -20.68 -15.22 7.89
N LEU A 73 -20.89 -14.51 9.00
CA LEU A 73 -21.24 -15.12 10.27
C LEU A 73 -22.54 -15.94 10.09
N PRO A 74 -22.56 -17.23 10.47
CA PRO A 74 -23.79 -18.00 10.49
C PRO A 74 -24.85 -17.28 11.33
N PRO A 75 -26.14 -17.35 10.96
CA PRO A 75 -27.21 -16.86 11.82
C PRO A 75 -27.09 -17.50 13.22
N GLY A 76 -26.99 -16.67 14.26
CA GLY A 76 -26.89 -17.13 15.65
C GLY A 76 -25.46 -17.30 16.21
N ASP A 77 -24.40 -17.06 15.46
CA ASP A 77 -23.02 -17.03 16.00
C ASP A 77 -22.75 -15.74 16.80
N ALA A 78 -23.29 -15.68 18.02
CA ALA A 78 -23.14 -14.53 18.91
C ALA A 78 -21.67 -14.26 19.28
N ALA A 79 -20.86 -15.32 19.43
CA ALA A 79 -19.44 -15.19 19.77
C ALA A 79 -18.65 -14.57 18.61
N GLY A 80 -18.87 -15.02 17.38
CA GLY A 80 -18.28 -14.43 16.19
C GLY A 80 -18.73 -12.99 15.95
N ALA A 81 -20.01 -12.68 16.18
CA ALA A 81 -20.53 -11.32 16.10
C ALA A 81 -19.88 -10.39 17.14
N SER A 82 -19.71 -10.86 18.38
CA SER A 82 -19.03 -10.11 19.44
C SER A 82 -17.56 -9.84 19.13
N LEU A 83 -16.84 -10.84 18.59
CA LEU A 83 -15.44 -10.66 18.20
C LEU A 83 -15.30 -9.66 17.04
N GLN A 84 -16.19 -9.72 16.05
CA GLN A 84 -16.17 -8.78 14.94
C GLN A 84 -16.47 -7.35 15.43
N ALA A 85 -17.41 -7.18 16.36
CA ALA A 85 -17.70 -5.87 16.96
C ALA A 85 -16.48 -5.31 17.71
N ALA A 86 -15.81 -6.14 18.53
CA ALA A 86 -14.60 -5.73 19.24
C ALA A 86 -13.46 -5.33 18.28
N LEU A 87 -13.24 -6.10 17.21
CA LEU A 87 -12.26 -5.75 16.19
C LEU A 87 -12.64 -4.44 15.47
N GLN A 88 -13.92 -4.24 15.17
CA GLN A 88 -14.39 -3.00 14.55
C GLN A 88 -14.09 -1.79 15.46
N GLU A 89 -14.37 -1.87 16.75
CA GLU A 89 -14.07 -0.81 17.72
C GLU A 89 -12.57 -0.51 17.78
N ALA A 90 -11.72 -1.54 17.87
CA ALA A 90 -10.27 -1.38 17.86
C ALA A 90 -9.77 -0.69 16.57
N LEU A 91 -10.35 -1.04 15.42
CA LEU A 91 -10.01 -0.42 14.14
C LEU A 91 -10.50 1.02 14.03
N GLN A 92 -11.67 1.34 14.58
CA GLN A 92 -12.15 2.72 14.65
C GLN A 92 -11.16 3.59 15.43
N GLU A 93 -10.70 3.09 16.59
CA GLU A 93 -9.73 3.80 17.42
C GLU A 93 -8.36 3.94 16.72
N ALA A 94 -7.87 2.87 16.09
CA ALA A 94 -6.61 2.88 15.35
C ALA A 94 -6.65 3.88 14.18
N LEU A 95 -7.72 3.87 13.38
CA LEU A 95 -7.90 4.80 12.26
C LEU A 95 -8.07 6.25 12.73
N ALA A 96 -8.76 6.48 13.86
CA ALA A 96 -8.91 7.81 14.44
C ALA A 96 -7.54 8.39 14.85
N ARG A 97 -6.69 7.58 15.52
CA ARG A 97 -5.32 7.97 15.85
C ARG A 97 -4.47 8.22 14.61
N ALA A 98 -4.59 7.38 13.58
CA ALA A 98 -3.80 7.48 12.36
C ALA A 98 -4.04 8.80 11.59
N ARG A 99 -5.24 9.39 11.70
CA ARG A 99 -5.67 10.58 10.94
C ARG A 99 -4.76 11.80 11.08
N SER A 100 -4.17 12.03 12.25
CA SER A 100 -3.25 13.17 12.48
C SER A 100 -1.85 12.94 11.89
N HIS A 101 -1.49 11.70 11.59
CA HIS A 101 -0.13 11.31 11.23
C HIS A 101 0.03 10.93 9.76
N PHE A 102 -1.05 10.63 9.04
CA PHE A 102 -1.00 10.27 7.63
C PHE A 102 -1.70 11.28 6.75
N ILE A 103 -1.22 11.40 5.51
CA ILE A 103 -1.83 12.24 4.46
C ILE A 103 -3.14 11.60 3.98
N GLU A 104 -3.15 10.27 3.87
CA GLU A 104 -4.30 9.48 3.43
C GLU A 104 -5.51 9.56 4.38
N ASP A 105 -6.71 9.46 3.80
CA ASP A 105 -7.95 9.33 4.55
C ASP A 105 -8.13 7.91 5.15
N PRO A 106 -9.07 7.71 6.10
CA PRO A 106 -9.30 6.40 6.72
C PRO A 106 -9.64 5.27 5.74
N ARG A 107 -10.31 5.57 4.61
CA ARG A 107 -10.65 4.59 3.57
C ARG A 107 -9.37 4.08 2.91
N MET A 108 -8.46 4.99 2.53
CA MET A 108 -7.17 4.64 1.94
C MET A 108 -6.28 3.88 2.92
N ILE A 109 -6.25 4.25 4.21
CA ILE A 109 -5.51 3.50 5.24
C ILE A 109 -6.06 2.08 5.35
N ALA A 110 -7.39 1.91 5.45
CA ALA A 110 -8.02 0.59 5.53
C ALA A 110 -7.71 -0.29 4.30
N ASN A 111 -7.82 0.26 3.10
CA ASN A 111 -7.51 -0.44 1.85
C ASN A 111 -6.04 -0.90 1.80
N ARG A 112 -5.09 -0.04 2.18
CA ARG A 112 -3.66 -0.37 2.21
C ARG A 112 -3.34 -1.43 3.26
N THR A 113 -3.97 -1.37 4.43
CA THR A 113 -3.85 -2.40 5.46
C THR A 113 -4.35 -3.75 4.98
N ALA A 114 -5.51 -3.78 4.31
CA ALA A 114 -6.04 -5.01 3.70
C ALA A 114 -5.11 -5.55 2.60
N GLN A 115 -4.49 -4.68 1.81
CA GLN A 115 -3.49 -5.06 0.82
C GLN A 115 -2.27 -5.72 1.46
N VAL A 116 -1.71 -5.15 2.54
CA VAL A 116 -0.57 -5.75 3.27
C VAL A 116 -0.89 -7.15 3.78
N ALA A 117 -2.11 -7.36 4.31
CA ALA A 117 -2.54 -8.68 4.77
C ALA A 117 -2.52 -9.75 3.67
N GLY A 118 -2.73 -9.37 2.41
CA GLY A 118 -2.65 -10.27 1.25
C GLY A 118 -1.23 -10.46 0.68
N MET A 119 -0.24 -9.67 1.12
CA MET A 119 1.12 -9.69 0.56
C MET A 119 2.09 -10.61 1.31
N MET A 120 1.76 -11.06 2.53
CA MET A 120 2.66 -11.91 3.32
C MET A 120 1.90 -12.92 4.18
N PRO A 121 2.45 -14.14 4.36
CA PRO A 121 1.96 -15.05 5.38
C PRO A 121 2.22 -14.44 6.76
N ASN A 122 1.32 -14.65 7.71
CA ASN A 122 1.43 -14.13 9.08
C ASN A 122 1.56 -12.59 9.14
N ALA A 123 0.72 -11.90 8.36
CA ALA A 123 0.52 -10.48 8.55
C ALA A 123 0.01 -10.21 9.97
N PRO A 124 0.45 -9.12 10.62
CA PRO A 124 -0.09 -8.71 11.92
C PRO A 124 -1.60 -8.43 11.81
N ALA A 125 -2.27 -8.44 12.96
CA ALA A 125 -3.65 -7.97 13.04
C ALA A 125 -3.75 -6.51 12.50
N PRO A 126 -4.81 -6.15 11.76
CA PRO A 126 -4.86 -4.87 11.06
C PRO A 126 -4.77 -3.65 11.99
N ASP A 127 -5.39 -3.73 13.16
CA ASP A 127 -5.33 -2.70 14.22
C ASP A 127 -3.91 -2.54 14.75
N THR A 128 -3.20 -3.66 14.94
CA THR A 128 -1.81 -3.70 15.39
C THR A 128 -0.88 -3.08 14.34
N LEU A 129 -1.10 -3.40 13.05
CA LEU A 129 -0.33 -2.79 11.96
C LEU A 129 -0.53 -1.27 11.89
N ILE A 130 -1.79 -0.82 11.89
CA ILE A 130 -2.13 0.60 11.82
C ILE A 130 -1.50 1.33 13.00
N ALA A 131 -1.64 0.80 14.23
CA ALA A 131 -1.05 1.39 15.43
C ALA A 131 0.48 1.46 15.36
N GLY A 132 1.14 0.37 14.96
CA GLY A 132 2.60 0.31 14.82
C GLY A 132 3.13 1.34 13.81
N LEU A 133 2.56 1.40 12.62
CA LEU A 133 2.95 2.38 11.60
C LEU A 133 2.60 3.82 12.02
N THR A 134 1.49 4.03 12.73
CA THR A 134 1.15 5.34 13.31
C THR A 134 2.23 5.81 14.28
N ALA A 135 2.76 4.92 15.13
CA ALA A 135 3.85 5.24 16.03
C ALA A 135 5.15 5.61 15.28
N VAL A 136 5.44 4.95 14.16
CA VAL A 136 6.55 5.35 13.27
C VAL A 136 6.31 6.77 12.72
N ALA A 137 5.13 7.05 12.18
CA ALA A 137 4.84 8.36 11.60
C ALA A 137 4.86 9.49 12.65
N ALA A 138 4.37 9.21 13.86
CA ALA A 138 4.31 10.16 14.96
C ALA A 138 5.71 10.67 15.38
N SER A 139 6.75 9.84 15.32
CA SER A 139 8.11 10.24 15.69
C SER A 139 8.73 11.26 14.74
N THR A 140 8.16 11.43 13.54
CA THR A 140 8.77 12.26 12.49
C THR A 140 8.46 13.75 12.59
N GLY A 141 7.47 14.13 13.41
CA GLY A 141 6.99 15.51 13.52
C GLY A 141 6.27 16.07 12.28
N ARG A 142 6.03 15.25 11.24
CA ARG A 142 5.27 15.62 10.05
C ARG A 142 4.36 14.49 9.58
N ARG A 143 3.32 14.82 8.80
CA ARG A 143 2.46 13.78 8.20
C ARG A 143 3.25 12.96 7.18
N GLN A 144 3.06 11.64 7.21
CA GLN A 144 3.69 10.67 6.31
C GLN A 144 2.67 10.09 5.32
N LEU A 145 3.15 9.36 4.31
CA LEU A 145 2.31 8.53 3.47
C LEU A 145 2.23 7.12 4.08
N TYR A 146 1.03 6.70 4.47
CA TYR A 146 0.77 5.37 4.99
C TYR A 146 1.17 4.29 4.00
N GLY A 147 0.86 4.48 2.71
CA GLY A 147 1.22 3.54 1.65
C GLY A 147 2.73 3.32 1.54
N SER A 148 3.54 4.37 1.69
CA SER A 148 5.01 4.27 1.65
C SER A 148 5.56 3.47 2.82
N LEU A 149 5.04 3.68 4.03
CA LEU A 149 5.39 2.88 5.21
C LEU A 149 4.98 1.41 5.03
N CYS A 150 3.79 1.14 4.50
CA CYS A 150 3.34 -0.23 4.21
C CYS A 150 4.30 -0.95 3.25
N GLN A 151 4.73 -0.29 2.17
CA GLN A 151 5.66 -0.91 1.21
C GLN A 151 7.00 -1.23 1.85
N GLN A 152 7.59 -0.29 2.58
CA GLN A 152 8.87 -0.53 3.28
C GLN A 152 8.73 -1.62 4.36
N TYR A 153 7.61 -1.63 5.09
CA TYR A 153 7.28 -2.67 6.05
C TYR A 153 7.27 -4.05 5.38
N VAL A 154 6.56 -4.19 4.26
CA VAL A 154 6.52 -5.45 3.49
C VAL A 154 7.91 -5.88 3.03
N THR A 155 8.70 -4.94 2.49
CA THR A 155 10.09 -5.24 2.09
C THR A 155 10.93 -5.75 3.26
N LEU A 156 10.83 -5.12 4.43
CA LEU A 156 11.56 -5.55 5.63
C LEU A 156 11.13 -6.95 6.10
N ARG A 157 9.81 -7.22 6.11
CA ARG A 157 9.25 -8.53 6.46
C ARG A 157 9.68 -9.61 5.47
N ALA A 158 9.69 -9.31 4.17
CA ALA A 158 10.21 -10.21 3.14
C ALA A 158 11.72 -10.47 3.28
N GLY A 159 12.46 -9.50 3.80
CA GLY A 159 13.88 -9.63 4.18
C GLY A 159 14.13 -10.38 5.50
N GLY A 160 13.11 -10.99 6.10
CA GLY A 160 13.22 -11.83 7.29
C GLY A 160 13.09 -11.09 8.63
N ALA A 161 12.78 -9.79 8.63
CA ALA A 161 12.42 -9.11 9.87
C ALA A 161 11.05 -9.61 10.38
N ASP A 162 10.91 -9.76 11.69
CA ASP A 162 9.59 -9.92 12.30
C ASP A 162 8.86 -8.57 12.40
N HIS A 163 7.68 -8.56 13.03
CA HIS A 163 6.86 -7.36 13.15
C HIS A 163 7.59 -6.22 13.88
N ASP A 164 8.17 -6.51 15.04
CA ASP A 164 8.79 -5.50 15.89
C ASP A 164 10.10 -4.99 15.26
N ALA A 165 10.95 -5.90 14.76
CA ALA A 165 12.18 -5.54 14.09
C ALA A 165 11.94 -4.71 12.81
N ALA A 166 10.86 -4.98 12.07
CA ALA A 166 10.48 -4.16 10.93
C ALA A 166 10.05 -2.75 11.36
N LEU A 167 9.24 -2.62 12.43
CA LEU A 167 8.85 -1.32 12.95
C LEU A 167 10.04 -0.52 13.49
N ASP A 168 10.98 -1.16 14.20
CA ASP A 168 12.16 -0.49 14.72
C ASP A 168 13.06 0.06 13.61
N ARG A 169 13.33 -0.73 12.57
CA ARG A 169 14.08 -0.27 11.40
C ARG A 169 13.40 0.88 10.68
N LEU A 170 12.06 0.88 10.61
CA LEU A 170 11.31 2.01 10.08
C LEU A 170 11.46 3.25 10.97
N ARG A 171 11.37 3.11 12.31
CA ARG A 171 11.58 4.23 13.24
C ARG A 171 12.96 4.85 13.06
N GLU A 172 14.01 4.04 13.01
CA GLU A 172 15.38 4.50 12.77
C GLU A 172 15.49 5.26 11.44
N SER A 173 14.97 4.67 10.36
CA SER A 173 15.05 5.24 9.02
C SER A 173 14.31 6.58 8.90
N TYR A 174 13.13 6.70 9.51
CA TYR A 174 12.32 7.93 9.45
C TYR A 174 12.77 8.97 10.47
N ALA A 175 13.34 8.57 11.61
CA ALA A 175 13.97 9.49 12.55
C ALA A 175 15.17 10.19 11.92
N ALA A 176 16.01 9.47 11.18
CA ALA A 176 17.16 10.05 10.45
C ALA A 176 16.74 11.07 9.38
N GLN A 177 15.53 10.96 8.85
CA GLN A 177 14.96 11.88 7.85
C GLN A 177 14.17 13.04 8.47
N SER A 178 14.06 13.10 9.80
CA SER A 178 13.27 14.11 10.48
C SER A 178 14.06 15.43 10.56
N PRO A 179 13.41 16.59 10.37
CA PRO A 179 14.09 17.89 10.36
C PRO A 179 14.74 18.25 11.69
N ASN A 180 14.39 17.55 12.77
CA ASN A 180 14.95 17.71 14.11
C ASN A 180 16.01 16.64 14.45
N ALA A 181 16.46 15.84 13.48
CA ALA A 181 17.49 14.86 13.72
C ALA A 181 18.79 15.56 14.16
N PRO A 182 19.45 15.13 15.26
CA PRO A 182 20.74 15.69 15.65
C PRO A 182 21.74 15.42 14.53
N THR A 183 22.19 16.48 13.85
CA THR A 183 23.30 16.39 12.90
C THR A 183 24.54 15.95 13.66
N ALA A 184 25.01 14.74 13.40
CA ALA A 184 26.32 14.29 13.87
C ALA A 184 27.37 15.28 13.36
N ARG A 185 28.08 15.94 14.29
CA ARG A 185 29.27 16.75 14.03
C ARG A 185 30.51 15.91 14.32
#